data_AF-A0A954LFY3-F1
#
_entry.id   AF-A0A954LFY3-F1
#
_cell.length_a   1.000
_cell.length_b   1.000
_cell.length_c   1.000
_cell.angle_alpha   90.00
_cell.angle_beta   90.00
_cell.angle_gamma   90.00
#
_symmetry.space_group_name_H-M   'P 1'
#
loop_
_entity.id
_entity.type
_entity.pdbx_description
1 polymer ?
#
loop_
_entity_poly.entity_id
_entity_poly.type
_entity_poly.pdbx_seq_one_letter_code
_entity_poly.pdbx_strand_id
1 'polypeptide(L)'
;MNRTDHSPGLPSTERLQALRIWDSYFTPAYSHPGKDGSSSLMADVERSLPAIRKCQIEKLCYFSHVGIGTTTDPQFEQLAASNPEALMKPFQRWPERLFGMIQLNAHNVEASIDAINRWIVDGPMQGVYFMGGGPGALTCTHANCRRLIEHIIDVRAVIMQHTWFKTGGKQSDGESTPAELADVAAAYPEQSFLCAHAGGEWEQGIRAIQEQTNILVETSGFDATAGFMEMAVRELGAERIVFGSHLPSRSIGTELGKILG
;
A
#
# COMPACT_ATOMS: atom_id res chain seq x y z
N MET A 1 -16.01 34.97 16.09
CA MET A 1 -16.13 35.18 14.64
C MET A 1 -15.03 34.40 13.95
N ASN A 2 -15.43 33.55 13.02
CA ASN A 2 -14.63 32.52 12.37
C ASN A 2 -13.29 33.06 11.85
N ARG A 3 -12.17 32.57 12.40
CA ARG A 3 -10.93 32.48 11.62
C ARG A 3 -11.24 31.46 10.53
N THR A 4 -11.49 31.93 9.33
CA THR A 4 -11.41 31.09 8.14
C THR A 4 -10.04 30.44 8.17
N ASP A 5 -10.02 29.12 8.38
CA ASP A 5 -8.82 28.29 8.40
C ASP A 5 -8.30 28.15 6.96
N HIS A 6 -7.89 29.27 6.38
CA HIS A 6 -7.28 29.30 5.06
C HIS A 6 -5.83 28.90 5.24
N SER A 7 -5.56 27.63 5.00
CA SER A 7 -4.21 27.13 4.77
C SER A 7 -3.82 27.46 3.33
N PRO A 8 -2.86 28.38 3.09
CA PRO A 8 -2.46 28.75 1.74
C PRO A 8 -2.05 27.51 0.93
N GLY A 9 -2.58 27.38 -0.29
CA GLY A 9 -2.26 26.27 -1.20
C GLY A 9 -3.07 24.98 -0.98
N LEU A 10 -3.92 24.89 0.05
CA LEU A 10 -4.88 23.78 0.20
C LEU A 10 -6.31 24.27 -0.08
N PRO A 11 -7.21 23.38 -0.56
CA PRO A 11 -8.64 23.67 -0.58
C PRO A 11 -9.18 23.94 0.83
N SER A 12 -10.40 24.49 0.92
CA SER A 12 -11.03 24.70 2.23
C SER A 12 -11.24 23.38 2.97
N THR A 13 -11.27 23.47 4.30
CA THR A 13 -11.54 22.32 5.18
C THR A 13 -12.84 21.61 4.79
N GLU A 14 -13.91 22.35 4.46
CA GLU A 14 -15.19 21.77 4.05
C GLU A 14 -15.05 20.98 2.74
N ARG A 15 -14.31 21.51 1.76
CA ARG A 15 -14.05 20.81 0.49
C ARG A 15 -13.25 19.54 0.74
N LEU A 16 -12.22 19.57 1.58
CA LEU A 16 -11.40 18.39 1.89
C LEU A 16 -12.21 17.33 2.66
N GLN A 17 -13.04 17.74 3.62
CA GLN A 17 -13.93 16.82 4.34
C GLN A 17 -14.94 16.13 3.41
N ALA A 18 -15.48 16.86 2.43
CA ALA A 18 -16.42 16.29 1.47
C ALA A 18 -15.80 15.19 0.58
N LEU A 19 -14.47 15.15 0.43
CA LEU A 19 -13.77 14.13 -0.34
C LEU A 19 -13.60 12.80 0.39
N ARG A 20 -13.72 12.78 1.72
CA ARG A 20 -13.57 11.56 2.56
C ARG A 20 -12.30 10.77 2.24
N ILE A 21 -11.15 11.45 2.26
CA ILE A 21 -9.91 10.93 1.70
C ILE A 21 -9.37 9.76 2.54
N TRP A 22 -9.13 8.62 1.90
CA TRP A 22 -8.43 7.47 2.46
C TRP A 22 -7.08 7.35 1.77
N ASP A 23 -6.03 7.18 2.56
CA ASP A 23 -4.66 7.02 2.08
C ASP A 23 -4.32 5.53 2.00
N SER A 24 -4.17 5.01 0.79
CA SER A 24 -3.87 3.60 0.56
C SER A 24 -2.41 3.23 0.81
N TYR A 25 -1.52 4.20 1.02
CA TYR A 25 -0.09 3.91 1.15
C TYR A 25 0.58 4.73 2.26
N PHE A 26 0.51 4.23 3.49
CA PHE A 26 1.16 4.81 4.66
C PHE A 26 2.25 3.87 5.20
N THR A 27 3.52 4.24 5.02
CA THR A 27 4.70 3.43 5.38
C THR A 27 5.65 4.18 6.33
N PRO A 28 5.24 4.49 7.56
CA PRO A 28 6.12 5.05 8.59
C PRO A 28 7.30 4.13 8.88
N ALA A 29 8.49 4.71 9.04
CA ALA A 29 9.75 4.01 9.33
C ALA A 29 10.06 2.81 8.41
N TYR A 30 9.71 2.87 7.11
CA TYR A 30 9.82 1.73 6.18
C TYR A 30 9.15 0.46 6.73
N SER A 31 8.03 0.66 7.42
CA SER A 31 7.24 -0.38 8.08
C SER A 31 7.88 -1.07 9.28
N HIS A 32 9.03 -0.61 9.80
CA HIS A 32 9.59 -1.15 11.04
C HIS A 32 8.93 -0.51 12.29
N PRO A 33 8.13 -1.25 13.09
CA PRO A 33 7.29 -0.63 14.12
C PRO A 33 8.02 -0.34 15.45
N GLY A 34 9.29 -0.73 15.55
CA GLY A 34 10.12 -0.61 16.74
C GLY A 34 10.38 -1.98 17.38
N LYS A 35 11.40 -2.05 18.25
CA LYS A 35 11.83 -3.32 18.88
C LYS A 35 10.77 -3.95 19.78
N ASP A 36 9.79 -3.18 20.23
CA ASP A 36 8.65 -3.63 21.05
C ASP A 36 7.39 -3.91 20.20
N GLY A 37 7.52 -3.82 18.87
CA GLY A 37 6.47 -4.10 17.91
C GLY A 37 5.46 -2.98 17.68
N SER A 38 5.60 -1.80 18.31
CA SER A 38 4.60 -0.74 18.14
C SER A 38 5.05 0.70 18.42
N SER A 39 5.99 0.93 19.35
CA SER A 39 6.27 2.29 19.85
C SER A 39 6.74 3.27 18.78
N SER A 40 7.60 2.82 17.85
CA SER A 40 8.14 3.69 16.80
C SER A 40 7.08 4.03 15.75
N LEU A 41 6.29 3.04 15.35
CA LEU A 41 5.13 3.24 14.46
C LEU A 41 4.13 4.23 15.10
N MET A 42 3.78 4.04 16.37
CA MET A 42 2.85 4.94 17.07
C MET A 42 3.40 6.37 17.15
N ALA A 43 4.70 6.53 17.42
CA ALA A 43 5.33 7.84 17.44
C ALA A 43 5.35 8.50 16.04
N ASP A 44 5.53 7.74 14.96
CA ASP A 44 5.45 8.25 13.59
C ASP A 44 4.03 8.67 13.19
N VAL A 45 3.03 7.88 13.58
CA VAL A 45 1.62 8.27 13.40
C VAL A 45 1.36 9.59 14.11
N GLU A 46 1.74 9.71 15.40
CA GLU A 46 1.58 10.94 16.18
C GLU A 46 2.25 12.15 15.54
N ARG A 47 3.48 11.97 15.03
CA ARG A 47 4.21 13.02 14.28
C ARG A 47 3.47 13.44 13.01
N SER A 48 2.80 12.50 12.34
CA SER A 48 2.08 12.75 11.08
C SER A 48 0.69 13.36 11.31
N LEU A 49 0.10 13.19 12.51
CA LEU A 49 -1.27 13.63 12.81
C LEU A 49 -1.58 15.10 12.49
N PRO A 50 -0.69 16.09 12.72
CA PRO A 50 -0.96 17.47 12.34
C PRO A 50 -1.21 17.63 10.83
N ALA A 51 -0.41 16.98 9.98
CA ALA A 51 -0.56 17.03 8.53
C ALA A 51 -1.82 16.27 8.08
N ILE A 52 -2.05 15.07 8.62
CA ILE A 52 -3.25 14.25 8.39
C ILE A 52 -4.52 15.05 8.70
N ARG A 53 -4.58 15.69 9.88
CA ARG A 53 -5.73 16.52 10.28
C ARG A 53 -5.89 17.73 9.37
N LYS A 54 -4.81 18.42 9.03
CA LYS A 54 -4.86 19.59 8.14
C LYS A 54 -5.41 19.23 6.75
N CYS A 55 -5.06 18.05 6.24
CA CYS A 55 -5.48 17.58 4.93
C CYS A 55 -6.78 16.76 4.97
N GLN A 56 -7.42 16.63 6.14
CA GLN A 56 -8.66 15.87 6.36
C GLN A 56 -8.60 14.41 5.87
N ILE A 57 -7.44 13.75 6.05
CA ILE A 57 -7.32 12.32 5.77
C ILE A 57 -8.07 11.53 6.85
N GLU A 58 -9.05 10.73 6.45
CA GLU A 58 -9.89 9.93 7.35
C GLU A 58 -9.17 8.65 7.79
N LYS A 59 -8.61 7.91 6.83
CA LYS A 59 -7.99 6.60 7.05
C LYS A 59 -6.62 6.47 6.40
N LEU A 60 -5.78 5.62 7.00
CA LEU A 60 -4.42 5.28 6.58
C LEU A 60 -4.31 3.76 6.48
N CYS A 61 -3.78 3.27 5.36
CA CYS A 61 -3.44 1.87 5.15
C CYS A 61 -1.97 1.61 5.51
N TYR A 62 -1.73 0.81 6.55
CA TYR A 62 -0.39 0.41 6.97
C TYR A 62 -0.05 -1.03 6.54
N PHE A 63 1.21 -1.26 6.16
CA PHE A 63 1.72 -2.57 5.71
C PHE A 63 2.53 -3.24 6.82
N SER A 64 1.91 -4.13 7.58
CA SER A 64 2.50 -4.74 8.76
C SER A 64 3.36 -5.95 8.42
N HIS A 65 4.57 -6.00 8.98
CA HIS A 65 5.35 -7.23 9.07
C HIS A 65 4.83 -8.08 10.23
N VAL A 66 4.52 -9.35 9.97
CA VAL A 66 3.78 -10.21 10.91
C VAL A 66 4.53 -11.45 11.40
N GLY A 67 5.87 -11.47 11.28
CA GLY A 67 6.68 -12.56 11.83
C GLY A 67 6.83 -13.77 10.89
N ILE A 68 6.74 -13.55 9.57
CA ILE A 68 6.81 -14.60 8.54
C ILE A 68 8.01 -14.46 7.60
N GLY A 69 9.07 -13.75 8.02
CA GLY A 69 10.31 -13.62 7.25
C GLY A 69 10.22 -12.59 6.12
N THR A 70 9.64 -11.44 6.41
CA THR A 70 9.48 -10.31 5.47
C THR A 70 10.43 -9.15 5.76
N THR A 71 11.12 -9.17 6.88
CA THR A 71 12.17 -8.21 7.22
C THR A 71 13.51 -8.90 7.53
N THR A 72 14.59 -8.13 7.50
CA THR A 72 15.95 -8.59 7.84
C THR A 72 16.27 -8.48 9.34
N ASP A 73 15.33 -8.01 10.17
CA ASP A 73 15.49 -7.96 11.63
C ASP A 73 14.97 -9.27 12.28
N PRO A 74 15.86 -10.20 12.67
CA PRO A 74 15.45 -11.47 13.25
C PRO A 74 14.82 -11.33 14.64
N GLN A 75 15.16 -10.28 15.40
CA GLN A 75 14.59 -10.06 16.72
C GLN A 75 13.13 -9.63 16.59
N PHE A 76 12.87 -8.73 15.63
CA PHE A 76 11.50 -8.32 15.34
C PHE A 76 10.68 -9.46 14.73
N GLU A 77 11.23 -10.27 13.82
CA GLU A 77 10.53 -11.46 13.28
C GLU A 77 10.10 -12.41 14.41
N GLN A 78 11.00 -12.72 15.34
CA GLN A 78 10.69 -13.56 16.50
C GLN A 78 9.61 -12.92 17.40
N LEU A 79 9.70 -11.62 17.66
CA LEU A 79 8.70 -10.91 18.45
C LEU A 79 7.33 -10.96 17.77
N ALA A 80 7.25 -10.62 16.49
CA ALA A 80 6.01 -10.58 15.72
C ALA A 80 5.32 -11.95 15.66
N ALA A 81 6.10 -13.02 15.50
CA ALA A 81 5.58 -14.39 15.51
C ALA A 81 5.08 -14.84 16.90
N SER A 82 5.84 -14.51 17.95
CA SER A 82 5.57 -14.98 19.32
C SER A 82 4.58 -14.11 20.11
N ASN A 83 4.49 -12.81 19.78
CA ASN A 83 3.66 -11.83 20.47
C ASN A 83 2.88 -10.94 19.48
N PRO A 84 1.91 -11.51 18.76
CA PRO A 84 1.11 -10.81 17.75
C PRO A 84 0.25 -9.68 18.34
N GLU A 85 -0.11 -9.75 19.63
CA GLU A 85 -0.81 -8.65 20.30
C GLU A 85 -0.02 -7.34 20.29
N ALA A 86 1.32 -7.40 20.26
CA ALA A 86 2.15 -6.22 20.15
C ALA A 86 1.87 -5.44 18.85
N LEU A 87 1.62 -6.14 17.74
CA LEU A 87 1.34 -5.53 16.43
C LEU A 87 -0.07 -4.93 16.35
N MET A 88 -0.98 -5.36 17.23
CA MET A 88 -2.36 -4.86 17.28
C MET A 88 -2.50 -3.50 17.99
N LYS A 89 -1.54 -3.12 18.83
CA LYS A 89 -1.60 -1.88 19.62
C LYS A 89 -1.88 -0.61 18.79
N PRO A 90 -1.26 -0.38 17.62
CA PRO A 90 -1.57 0.79 16.78
C PRO A 90 -3.02 0.77 16.26
N PHE A 91 -3.51 -0.38 15.80
CA PHE A 91 -4.89 -0.54 15.31
C PHE A 91 -5.91 -0.35 16.44
N GLN A 92 -5.62 -0.82 17.64
CA GLN A 92 -6.46 -0.60 18.83
C GLN A 92 -6.46 0.86 19.29
N ARG A 93 -5.35 1.59 19.11
CA ARG A 93 -5.26 3.01 19.46
C ARG A 93 -5.97 3.91 18.46
N TRP A 94 -5.99 3.54 17.19
CA TRP A 94 -6.61 4.34 16.11
C TRP A 94 -7.56 3.51 15.23
N PRO A 95 -8.59 2.84 15.80
CA PRO A 95 -9.43 1.89 15.05
C PRO A 95 -10.21 2.55 13.90
N GLU A 96 -10.57 3.83 14.07
CA GLU A 96 -11.30 4.57 13.04
C GLU A 96 -10.39 5.13 11.93
N ARG A 97 -9.08 5.22 12.17
CA ARG A 97 -8.11 5.84 11.25
C ARG A 97 -7.11 4.87 10.64
N LEU A 98 -6.77 3.78 11.30
CA LEU A 98 -5.76 2.85 10.84
C LEU A 98 -6.42 1.55 10.43
N PHE A 99 -6.22 1.15 9.18
CA PHE A 99 -6.44 -0.20 8.71
C PHE A 99 -5.14 -0.68 8.05
N GLY A 100 -5.08 -1.94 7.65
CA GLY A 100 -3.80 -2.45 7.16
C GLY A 100 -3.89 -3.64 6.25
N MET A 101 -2.72 -3.91 5.67
CA MET A 101 -2.41 -5.10 4.90
C MET A 101 -1.22 -5.79 5.56
N ILE A 102 -1.11 -7.10 5.39
CA ILE A 102 0.08 -7.85 5.84
C ILE A 102 1.09 -7.93 4.70
N GLN A 103 2.37 -7.79 5.01
CA GLN A 103 3.42 -8.11 4.05
C GLN A 103 3.56 -9.63 3.97
N LEU A 104 3.56 -10.18 2.76
CA LEU A 104 3.64 -11.63 2.54
C LEU A 104 5.03 -12.11 2.16
N ASN A 105 5.32 -13.36 2.52
CA ASN A 105 6.53 -14.06 2.12
C ASN A 105 6.19 -15.12 1.07
N ALA A 106 6.48 -14.82 -0.19
CA ALA A 106 6.18 -15.72 -1.30
C ALA A 106 7.07 -16.98 -1.35
N HIS A 107 8.18 -17.02 -0.61
CA HIS A 107 9.00 -18.24 -0.48
C HIS A 107 8.36 -19.28 0.44
N ASN A 108 7.50 -18.88 1.38
CA ASN A 108 6.85 -19.77 2.35
C ASN A 108 5.33 -19.65 2.24
N VAL A 109 4.75 -20.43 1.33
CA VAL A 109 3.33 -20.39 0.98
C VAL A 109 2.46 -20.74 2.19
N GLU A 110 2.85 -21.77 2.93
CA GLU A 110 2.12 -22.29 4.08
C GLU A 110 2.06 -21.26 5.21
N ALA A 111 3.20 -20.67 5.59
CA ALA A 111 3.21 -19.62 6.61
C ALA A 111 2.44 -18.37 6.18
N SER A 112 2.46 -18.04 4.88
CA SER A 112 1.69 -16.93 4.32
C SER A 112 0.18 -17.20 4.33
N ILE A 113 -0.27 -18.42 4.04
CA ILE A 113 -1.68 -18.82 4.17
C ILE A 113 -2.14 -18.74 5.63
N ASP A 114 -1.34 -19.24 6.56
CA ASP A 114 -1.63 -19.14 7.99
C ASP A 114 -1.73 -17.68 8.45
N ALA A 115 -0.85 -16.81 7.94
CA ALA A 115 -0.90 -15.38 8.21
C ALA A 115 -2.15 -14.71 7.62
N ILE A 116 -2.57 -15.08 6.41
CA ILE A 116 -3.83 -14.59 5.80
C ILE A 116 -5.01 -14.97 6.70
N ASN A 117 -5.11 -16.24 7.11
CA ASN A 117 -6.20 -16.69 7.97
C ASN A 117 -6.23 -15.90 9.29
N ARG A 118 -5.07 -15.80 9.95
CA ARG A 118 -4.96 -15.11 11.24
C ARG A 118 -5.29 -13.61 11.17
N TRP A 119 -4.75 -12.92 10.18
CA TRP A 119 -4.74 -11.46 10.19
C TRP A 119 -5.86 -10.83 9.37
N ILE A 120 -6.40 -11.56 8.38
CA ILE A 120 -7.46 -11.10 7.49
C ILE A 120 -8.79 -11.76 7.83
N VAL A 121 -8.84 -13.09 7.94
CA VAL A 121 -10.11 -13.79 8.24
C VAL A 121 -10.52 -13.56 9.70
N ASP A 122 -9.59 -13.78 10.62
CA ASP A 122 -9.83 -13.64 12.07
C ASP A 122 -9.38 -12.27 12.62
N GLY A 123 -8.73 -11.45 11.79
CA GLY A 123 -8.06 -10.22 12.19
C GLY A 123 -8.58 -8.96 11.49
N PRO A 124 -7.97 -7.79 11.77
CA PRO A 124 -8.46 -6.50 11.25
C PRO A 124 -7.91 -6.12 9.87
N MET A 125 -7.04 -6.94 9.28
CA MET A 125 -6.34 -6.60 8.04
C MET A 125 -7.25 -6.86 6.84
N GLN A 126 -7.12 -6.03 5.80
CA GLN A 126 -8.02 -6.01 4.65
C GLN A 126 -7.38 -6.54 3.36
N GLY A 127 -6.08 -6.86 3.41
CA GLY A 127 -5.33 -7.20 2.22
C GLY A 127 -3.93 -7.66 2.51
N VAL A 128 -3.21 -7.89 1.42
CA VAL A 128 -1.82 -8.33 1.43
C VAL A 128 -0.98 -7.40 0.56
N TYR A 129 0.30 -7.33 0.89
CA TYR A 129 1.29 -6.59 0.12
C TYR A 129 2.46 -7.48 -0.27
N PHE A 130 2.69 -7.61 -1.57
CA PHE A 130 3.88 -8.24 -2.12
C PHE A 130 4.96 -7.18 -2.35
N MET A 131 6.04 -7.30 -1.60
CA MET A 131 7.16 -6.35 -1.61
C MET A 131 7.94 -6.42 -2.93
N GLY A 132 8.54 -5.30 -3.32
CA GLY A 132 9.40 -5.23 -4.53
C GLY A 132 10.81 -5.77 -4.34
N GLY A 133 11.15 -6.25 -3.14
CA GLY A 133 12.47 -6.74 -2.76
C GLY A 133 12.52 -7.11 -1.28
N GLY A 134 13.65 -7.65 -0.83
CA GLY A 134 13.84 -8.16 0.53
C GLY A 134 13.64 -9.68 0.64
N PRO A 135 13.73 -10.25 1.85
CA PRO A 135 13.85 -11.69 2.06
C PRO A 135 12.61 -12.51 1.68
N GLY A 136 11.43 -11.88 1.56
CA GLY A 136 10.16 -12.55 1.22
C GLY A 136 9.68 -12.33 -0.22
N ALA A 137 10.44 -11.59 -1.04
CA ALA A 137 9.99 -11.15 -2.36
C ALA A 137 10.30 -12.18 -3.44
N LEU A 138 9.27 -12.57 -4.20
CA LEU A 138 9.37 -13.25 -5.47
C LEU A 138 8.62 -12.43 -6.52
N THR A 139 9.01 -12.58 -7.80
CA THR A 139 8.23 -12.00 -8.89
C THR A 139 6.79 -12.52 -8.86
N CYS A 140 5.81 -11.66 -9.19
CA CYS A 140 4.39 -11.99 -9.11
C CYS A 140 3.98 -13.17 -10.02
N THR A 141 4.75 -13.45 -11.07
CA THR A 141 4.54 -14.58 -11.98
C THR A 141 5.08 -15.91 -11.45
N HIS A 142 5.78 -15.90 -10.30
CA HIS A 142 6.34 -17.10 -9.70
C HIS A 142 5.23 -18.10 -9.31
N ALA A 143 5.48 -19.40 -9.47
CA ALA A 143 4.48 -20.45 -9.25
C ALA A 143 3.89 -20.44 -7.82
N ASN A 144 4.69 -20.11 -6.81
CA ASN A 144 4.24 -19.98 -5.42
C ASN A 144 3.13 -18.94 -5.24
N CYS A 145 3.14 -17.86 -6.04
CA CYS A 145 2.15 -16.81 -5.95
C CYS A 145 0.75 -17.30 -6.35
N ARG A 146 0.63 -18.34 -7.19
CA ARG A 146 -0.67 -18.89 -7.63
C ARG A 146 -1.54 -19.35 -6.45
N ARG A 147 -0.97 -20.21 -5.59
CA ARG A 147 -1.68 -20.72 -4.39
C ARG A 147 -2.02 -19.60 -3.40
N LEU A 148 -1.17 -18.58 -3.32
CA LEU A 148 -1.45 -17.41 -2.48
C LEU A 148 -2.61 -16.60 -3.04
N ILE A 149 -2.60 -16.29 -4.34
CA ILE A 149 -3.66 -15.54 -5.02
C ILE A 149 -4.99 -16.27 -4.89
N GLU A 150 -5.03 -17.58 -5.15
CA GLU A 150 -6.23 -18.41 -5.00
C GLU A 150 -6.82 -18.31 -3.59
N HIS A 151 -5.99 -18.43 -2.55
CA HIS A 151 -6.46 -18.29 -1.16
C HIS A 151 -6.91 -16.86 -0.83
N ILE A 152 -6.24 -15.85 -1.39
CA ILE A 152 -6.61 -14.43 -1.22
C ILE A 152 -7.97 -14.11 -1.84
N ILE A 153 -8.27 -14.71 -3.01
CA ILE A 153 -9.57 -14.64 -3.67
C ILE A 153 -10.65 -15.25 -2.77
N ASP A 154 -10.41 -16.44 -2.22
CA ASP A 154 -11.37 -17.15 -1.37
C ASP A 154 -11.78 -16.32 -0.15
N VAL A 155 -10.82 -15.59 0.44
CA VAL A 155 -11.08 -14.70 1.59
C VAL A 155 -11.46 -13.27 1.19
N ARG A 156 -11.57 -12.98 -0.12
CA ARG A 156 -11.95 -11.68 -0.71
C ARG A 156 -11.06 -10.51 -0.27
N ALA A 157 -9.76 -10.77 -0.12
CA ALA A 157 -8.79 -9.75 0.27
C ALA A 157 -8.18 -9.04 -0.95
N VAL A 158 -7.71 -7.81 -0.74
CA VAL A 158 -7.05 -7.01 -1.79
C VAL A 158 -5.57 -7.38 -1.89
N ILE A 159 -5.04 -7.46 -3.12
CA ILE A 159 -3.60 -7.62 -3.37
C ILE A 159 -3.03 -6.28 -3.78
N MET A 160 -2.11 -5.74 -3.01
CA MET A 160 -1.22 -4.68 -3.46
C MET A 160 0.11 -5.28 -3.89
N GLN A 161 0.47 -5.09 -5.15
CA GLN A 161 1.71 -5.60 -5.73
C GLN A 161 2.66 -4.42 -5.95
N HIS A 162 3.82 -4.47 -5.30
CA HIS A 162 4.90 -3.58 -5.68
C HIS A 162 5.37 -3.95 -7.09
N THR A 163 5.30 -2.99 -8.01
CA THR A 163 5.82 -3.12 -9.37
C THR A 163 6.69 -1.93 -9.72
N TRP A 164 7.72 -2.14 -10.53
CA TRP A 164 8.59 -1.05 -10.95
C TRP A 164 9.24 -1.32 -12.30
N PHE A 165 9.05 -0.43 -13.27
CA PHE A 165 9.92 -0.35 -14.44
C PHE A 165 11.16 0.47 -14.10
N LYS A 166 12.32 -0.19 -14.11
CA LYS A 166 13.63 0.44 -13.88
C LYS A 166 14.37 0.62 -15.20
N THR A 167 15.01 1.77 -15.38
CA THR A 167 15.96 1.97 -16.47
C THR A 167 17.08 0.93 -16.36
N GLY A 168 17.25 0.11 -17.41
CA GLY A 168 18.22 -0.99 -17.42
C GLY A 168 17.66 -2.35 -16.97
N GLY A 169 16.37 -2.44 -16.63
CA GLY A 169 15.70 -3.68 -16.24
C GLY A 169 15.73 -3.95 -14.74
N LYS A 170 15.17 -5.10 -14.35
CA LYS A 170 15.10 -5.54 -12.95
C LYS A 170 16.49 -5.66 -12.34
N GLN A 171 16.61 -5.27 -11.07
CA GLN A 171 17.87 -5.40 -10.32
C GLN A 171 17.93 -6.70 -9.50
N SER A 172 16.82 -7.42 -9.38
CA SER A 172 16.73 -8.73 -8.73
C SER A 172 15.58 -9.56 -9.28
N ASP A 173 15.68 -10.89 -9.13
CA ASP A 173 14.66 -11.83 -9.60
C ASP A 173 13.33 -11.74 -8.81
N GLY A 174 13.37 -11.14 -7.62
CA GLY A 174 12.18 -10.90 -6.79
C GLY A 174 11.34 -9.71 -7.23
N GLU A 175 11.86 -8.86 -8.13
CA GLU A 175 11.13 -7.69 -8.62
C GLU A 175 10.01 -8.09 -9.58
N SER A 176 8.93 -7.31 -9.56
CA SER A 176 7.82 -7.44 -10.50
C SER A 176 7.68 -6.17 -11.34
N THR A 177 7.27 -6.34 -12.58
CA THR A 177 6.92 -5.23 -13.48
C THR A 177 5.41 -5.11 -13.63
N PRO A 178 4.90 -3.93 -14.04
CA PRO A 178 3.49 -3.76 -14.38
C PRO A 178 3.00 -4.72 -15.47
N ALA A 179 3.85 -5.06 -16.45
CA ALA A 179 3.51 -6.04 -17.50
C ALA A 179 3.29 -7.45 -16.94
N GLU A 180 4.15 -7.89 -16.03
CA GLU A 180 3.98 -9.18 -15.35
C GLU A 180 2.75 -9.20 -14.45
N LEU A 181 2.43 -8.08 -13.80
CA LEU A 181 1.18 -7.96 -13.06
C LEU A 181 -0.03 -8.04 -14.01
N ALA A 182 0.05 -7.46 -15.21
CA ALA A 182 -1.01 -7.59 -16.22
C ALA A 182 -1.23 -9.04 -16.66
N ASP A 183 -0.14 -9.81 -16.86
CA ASP A 183 -0.23 -11.24 -17.18
C ASP A 183 -0.90 -12.04 -16.05
N VAL A 184 -0.55 -11.74 -14.80
CA VAL A 184 -1.17 -12.37 -13.62
C VAL A 184 -2.64 -11.97 -13.52
N ALA A 185 -2.97 -10.69 -13.67
CA ALA A 185 -4.34 -10.20 -13.55
C ALA A 185 -5.27 -10.79 -14.63
N ALA A 186 -4.76 -11.01 -15.85
CA ALA A 186 -5.48 -11.69 -16.91
C ALA A 186 -5.81 -13.16 -16.58
N ALA A 187 -4.96 -13.83 -15.79
CA ALA A 187 -5.18 -15.20 -15.33
C ALA A 187 -6.16 -15.30 -14.14
N TYR A 188 -6.37 -14.20 -13.40
CA TYR A 188 -7.24 -14.12 -12.23
C TYR A 188 -8.20 -12.92 -12.33
N PRO A 189 -9.12 -12.89 -13.31
CA PRO A 189 -10.01 -11.75 -13.58
C PRO A 189 -10.94 -11.38 -12.41
N GLU A 190 -11.19 -12.30 -11.49
CA GLU A 190 -11.98 -12.13 -10.27
C GLU A 190 -11.23 -11.40 -9.15
N GLN A 191 -9.89 -11.36 -9.20
CA GLN A 191 -9.07 -10.73 -8.18
C GLN A 191 -8.83 -9.25 -8.50
N SER A 192 -9.01 -8.40 -7.50
CA SER A 192 -8.62 -6.99 -7.57
C SER A 192 -7.15 -6.81 -7.18
N PHE A 193 -6.39 -6.21 -8.07
CA PHE A 193 -4.99 -5.87 -7.85
C PHE A 193 -4.81 -4.36 -7.74
N LEU A 194 -3.92 -3.93 -6.86
CA LEU A 194 -3.43 -2.57 -6.77
C LEU A 194 -1.97 -2.52 -7.21
N CYS A 195 -1.73 -1.89 -8.34
CA CYS A 195 -0.40 -1.62 -8.89
C CYS A 195 0.22 -0.45 -8.12
N ALA A 196 1.15 -0.76 -7.20
CA ALA A 196 1.81 0.25 -6.40
C ALA A 196 2.57 1.27 -7.26
N HIS A 197 2.54 2.54 -6.86
CA HIS A 197 3.37 3.61 -7.41
C HIS A 197 3.28 3.81 -8.92
N ALA A 198 2.11 3.51 -9.51
CA ALA A 198 1.90 3.49 -10.95
C ALA A 198 2.95 2.70 -11.75
N GLY A 199 3.62 1.73 -11.14
CA GLY A 199 4.69 0.98 -11.79
C GLY A 199 6.03 1.70 -11.88
N GLY A 200 6.22 2.78 -11.12
CA GLY A 200 7.42 3.60 -11.11
C GLY A 200 7.48 4.56 -12.29
N GLU A 201 7.88 4.05 -13.45
CA GLU A 201 7.81 4.78 -14.72
C GLU A 201 6.35 4.78 -15.20
N TRP A 202 5.59 5.75 -14.69
CA TRP A 202 4.13 5.75 -14.72
C TRP A 202 3.55 5.73 -16.14
N GLU A 203 4.24 6.31 -17.13
CA GLU A 203 3.81 6.27 -18.53
C GLU A 203 3.78 4.84 -19.07
N GLN A 204 4.84 4.08 -18.81
CA GLN A 204 4.92 2.67 -19.18
C GLN A 204 4.03 1.80 -18.30
N GLY A 205 4.00 2.07 -17.00
CA GLY A 205 3.20 1.32 -16.03
C GLY A 205 1.71 1.38 -16.36
N ILE A 206 1.15 2.57 -16.58
CA ILE A 206 -0.26 2.76 -16.97
C ILE A 206 -0.58 2.00 -18.26
N ARG A 207 0.25 2.14 -19.30
CA ARG A 207 0.03 1.46 -20.59
C ARG A 207 0.08 -0.06 -20.47
N ALA A 208 0.97 -0.58 -19.62
CA ALA A 208 1.12 -2.01 -19.41
C ALA A 208 -0.12 -2.65 -18.79
N ILE A 209 -0.85 -1.91 -17.95
CA ILE A 209 -2.03 -2.44 -17.21
C ILE A 209 -3.37 -2.02 -17.83
N GLN A 210 -3.39 -1.15 -18.84
CA GLN A 210 -4.62 -0.47 -19.29
C GLN A 210 -5.76 -1.43 -19.69
N GLU A 211 -5.41 -2.55 -20.33
CA GLU A 211 -6.36 -3.56 -20.81
C GLU A 211 -6.95 -4.42 -19.67
N GLN A 212 -6.32 -4.46 -18.50
CA GLN A 212 -6.75 -5.28 -17.36
C GLN A 212 -7.63 -4.46 -16.42
N THR A 213 -8.95 -4.64 -16.52
CA THR A 213 -9.95 -3.87 -15.76
C THR A 213 -9.93 -4.16 -14.27
N ASN A 214 -9.32 -5.27 -13.84
CA ASN A 214 -9.16 -5.67 -12.45
C ASN A 214 -7.85 -5.16 -11.79
N ILE A 215 -7.08 -4.31 -12.49
CA ILE A 215 -5.94 -3.60 -11.92
C ILE A 215 -6.31 -2.12 -11.68
N LEU A 216 -6.13 -1.67 -10.43
CA LEU A 216 -6.15 -0.27 -10.05
C LEU A 216 -4.72 0.26 -9.91
N VAL A 217 -4.54 1.56 -10.11
CA VAL A 217 -3.25 2.23 -9.97
C VAL A 217 -3.20 3.04 -8.67
N GLU A 218 -2.11 2.90 -7.91
CA GLU A 218 -1.84 3.71 -6.72
C GLU A 218 -0.88 4.87 -7.05
N THR A 219 -1.14 6.08 -6.53
CA THR A 219 -0.55 7.33 -7.05
C THR A 219 0.76 7.80 -6.42
N SER A 220 1.21 7.18 -5.33
CA SER A 220 2.40 7.63 -4.61
C SER A 220 3.72 7.21 -5.26
N GLY A 221 4.85 7.53 -4.64
CA GLY A 221 6.17 7.01 -5.03
C GLY A 221 7.02 7.94 -5.89
N PHE A 222 6.45 8.99 -6.49
CA PHE A 222 7.17 9.96 -7.32
C PHE A 222 6.66 11.39 -7.14
N ASP A 223 7.40 12.37 -7.64
CA ASP A 223 7.08 13.79 -7.47
C ASP A 223 5.80 14.18 -8.25
N ALA A 224 5.15 15.27 -7.83
CA ALA A 224 4.01 15.80 -8.58
C ALA A 224 4.45 16.19 -10.00
N THR A 225 3.93 15.45 -10.98
CA THR A 225 4.33 15.54 -12.38
C THR A 225 3.08 15.80 -13.22
N ALA A 226 3.11 16.88 -14.01
CA ALA A 226 2.01 17.22 -14.91
C ALA A 226 1.81 16.12 -15.95
N GLY A 227 0.56 15.81 -16.30
CA GLY A 227 0.22 14.78 -17.27
C GLY A 227 0.02 13.38 -16.67
N PHE A 228 0.50 13.11 -15.46
CA PHE A 228 0.32 11.81 -14.81
C PHE A 228 -1.16 11.48 -14.61
N MET A 229 -1.90 12.36 -13.92
CA MET A 229 -3.30 12.12 -13.62
C MET A 229 -4.18 12.20 -14.87
N GLU A 230 -3.87 13.10 -15.80
CA GLU A 230 -4.58 13.22 -17.07
C GLU A 230 -4.41 11.96 -17.93
N MET A 231 -3.20 11.38 -17.94
CA MET A 231 -2.97 10.09 -18.59
C MET A 231 -3.67 8.95 -17.85
N ALA A 232 -3.54 8.87 -16.53
CA ALA A 232 -4.21 7.83 -15.75
C ALA A 232 -5.72 7.84 -15.96
N VAL A 233 -6.37 9.01 -15.93
CA VAL A 233 -7.81 9.13 -16.18
C VAL A 233 -8.16 8.79 -17.63
N ARG A 234 -7.38 9.24 -18.61
CA ARG A 234 -7.63 8.97 -20.03
C ARG A 234 -7.52 7.48 -20.37
N GLU A 235 -6.48 6.81 -19.89
CA GLU A 235 -6.19 5.41 -20.24
C GLU A 235 -6.92 4.43 -19.31
N LEU A 236 -7.10 4.76 -18.03
CA LEU A 236 -7.64 3.84 -17.03
C LEU A 236 -9.08 4.14 -16.60
N GLY A 237 -9.50 5.41 -16.66
CA GLY A 237 -10.71 5.86 -15.96
C GLY A 237 -10.43 6.24 -14.51
N ALA A 238 -11.15 7.24 -13.99
CA ALA A 238 -10.94 7.76 -12.64
C ALA A 238 -11.25 6.74 -11.54
N GLU A 239 -12.14 5.78 -11.82
CA GLU A 239 -12.53 4.70 -10.93
C GLU A 239 -11.43 3.67 -10.67
N ARG A 240 -10.41 3.62 -11.53
CA ARG A 240 -9.24 2.74 -11.38
C ARG A 240 -8.04 3.43 -10.72
N ILE A 241 -8.22 4.61 -10.15
CA ILE A 241 -7.13 5.37 -9.50
C ILE A 241 -7.37 5.44 -8.00
N VAL A 242 -6.34 5.06 -7.23
CA VAL A 242 -6.38 5.05 -5.77
C VAL A 242 -5.32 6.01 -5.22
N PHE A 243 -5.75 6.93 -4.37
CA PHE A 243 -4.87 7.86 -3.71
C PHE A 243 -4.02 7.14 -2.65
N GLY A 244 -2.70 7.29 -2.75
CA GLY A 244 -1.79 7.04 -1.65
C GLY A 244 -0.80 8.18 -1.50
N SER A 245 -0.32 8.41 -0.28
CA SER A 245 0.55 9.55 0.02
C SER A 245 2.02 9.16 0.15
N HIS A 246 2.32 7.91 0.48
CA HIS A 246 3.66 7.47 0.90
C HIS A 246 4.20 8.28 2.10
N LEU A 247 3.31 8.76 2.95
CA LEU A 247 3.68 9.34 4.24
C LEU A 247 4.49 8.34 5.09
N PRO A 248 5.46 8.84 5.88
CA PRO A 248 5.87 10.23 6.04
C PRO A 248 6.98 10.68 5.07
N SER A 249 7.42 9.83 4.13
CA SER A 249 8.55 10.17 3.26
C SER A 249 8.20 11.21 2.19
N ARG A 250 6.92 11.38 1.88
CA ARG A 250 6.40 12.39 0.94
C ARG A 250 5.40 13.33 1.61
N SER A 251 5.27 14.52 1.03
CA SER A 251 4.35 15.56 1.50
C SER A 251 2.92 15.28 1.02
N ILE A 252 1.95 15.19 1.94
CA ILE A 252 0.52 15.06 1.60
C ILE A 252 0.07 16.18 0.65
N GLY A 253 0.58 17.40 0.84
CA GLY A 253 0.21 18.54 -0.01
C GLY A 253 0.64 18.34 -1.46
N THR A 254 1.81 17.74 -1.69
CA THR A 254 2.30 17.40 -3.03
C THR A 254 1.43 16.33 -3.67
N GLU A 255 1.08 15.29 -2.91
CA GLU A 255 0.25 14.18 -3.39
C GLU A 255 -1.18 14.61 -3.68
N LEU A 256 -1.78 15.43 -2.81
CA LEU A 256 -3.09 16.04 -3.07
C LEU A 256 -3.04 17.02 -4.26
N GLY A 257 -1.91 17.69 -4.46
CA GLY A 257 -1.69 18.56 -5.61
C GLY A 257 -1.77 17.81 -6.95
N LYS A 258 -1.38 16.54 -6.99
CA LYS A 258 -1.57 15.69 -8.19
C LYS A 258 -3.05 15.56 -8.55
N ILE A 259 -3.92 15.41 -7.55
CA ILE A 259 -5.34 15.07 -7.72
C ILE A 259 -6.22 16.32 -7.89
N LEU A 260 -5.90 17.40 -7.18
CA LEU A 260 -6.78 18.58 -7.04
C LEU A 260 -6.33 19.79 -7.87
N GLY A 261 -5.11 19.73 -8.41
CA GLY A 261 -4.46 20.78 -9.20
C GLY A 261 -4.97 20.90 -10.63
#